data_AF-A0A957X259-F1
#
_entry.id   AF-A0A957X259-F1
#
_cell.length_a   1.000
_cell.length_b   1.000
_cell.length_c   1.000
_cell.angle_alpha   90.00
_cell.angle_beta   90.00
_cell.angle_gamma   90.00
#
_symmetry.space_group_name_H-M   'P 1'
#
loop_
_entity.id
_entity.type
_entity.pdbx_description
1 polymer ?
#
loop_
_entity_poly.entity_id
_entity_poly.type
_entity_poly.pdbx_seq_one_letter_code
_entity_poly.pdbx_strand_id
1 'polypeptide(L)'
;MNRSFAGLRVRVVAFAVDYIAIALYLLLVVIGGIAVRTGFPALSQMVFGSPVAGQTAGFLLITLPVTLYFALLESSPWQATLGKRRQHLKVVDMTG
;
A
#
# COMPACT_ATOMS: atom_id res chain seq x y z
N MET A 1 12.10 -27.15 11.59
CA MET A 1 12.59 -25.96 10.85
C MET A 1 13.06 -24.93 11.87
N ASN A 2 14.35 -24.58 11.91
CA ASN A 2 14.82 -23.47 12.75
C ASN A 2 14.26 -22.16 12.19
N ARG A 3 13.29 -21.57 12.89
CA ARG A 3 12.73 -20.26 12.54
C ARG A 3 13.69 -19.19 13.06
N SER A 4 14.48 -18.62 12.16
CA SER A 4 15.34 -17.47 12.46
C SER A 4 14.63 -16.18 12.07
N PHE A 5 14.67 -15.17 12.93
CA PHE A 5 14.12 -13.86 12.60
C PHE A 5 14.92 -13.22 11.47
N ALA A 6 14.21 -12.69 10.46
CA ALA A 6 14.85 -11.94 9.39
C ALA A 6 15.51 -10.67 9.93
N GLY A 7 16.80 -10.49 9.61
CA GLY A 7 17.53 -9.27 9.96
C GLY A 7 16.97 -8.02 9.27
N LEU A 8 17.29 -6.86 9.84
CA LEU A 8 16.76 -5.55 9.39
C LEU A 8 17.01 -5.30 7.89
N ARG A 9 18.19 -5.64 7.36
CA ARG A 9 18.52 -5.44 5.94
C ARG A 9 17.55 -6.18 5.00
N VAL A 10 17.23 -7.44 5.31
CA VAL A 10 16.32 -8.25 4.49
C VAL A 10 14.91 -7.66 4.51
N ARG A 11 14.47 -7.18 5.68
CA ARG A 11 13.17 -6.50 5.84
C ARG A 11 13.10 -5.18 5.06
N VAL A 12 14.18 -4.39 5.06
CA VAL A 12 14.26 -3.14 4.29
C VAL A 12 14.19 -3.41 2.79
N VAL A 13 14.90 -4.43 2.28
CA VAL A 13 14.83 -4.79 0.86
C VAL A 13 13.44 -5.32 0.49
N ALA A 14 12.83 -6.17 1.32
CA ALA A 14 11.45 -6.61 1.13
C ALA A 14 10.49 -5.41 1.03
N PHE A 15 10.58 -4.47 1.99
CA PHE A 15 9.77 -3.26 1.98
C PHE A 15 10.01 -2.40 0.74
N ALA A 16 11.26 -2.23 0.30
CA ALA A 16 11.58 -1.48 -0.92
C ALA A 16 10.93 -2.10 -2.17
N VAL A 17 10.86 -3.42 -2.25
CA VAL A 17 10.16 -4.12 -3.34
C VAL A 17 8.64 -3.89 -3.27
N ASP A 18 8.04 -3.96 -2.08
CA ASP A 18 6.62 -3.64 -1.90
C ASP A 18 6.32 -2.20 -2.30
N TYR A 19 7.27 -1.29 -2.02
CA TYR A 19 7.16 0.12 -2.37
C TYR A 19 7.09 0.36 -3.87
N ILE A 20 7.64 -0.52 -4.71
CA ILE A 20 7.50 -0.41 -6.18
C ILE A 20 6.03 -0.60 -6.60
N ALA A 21 5.34 -1.59 -6.02
CA ALA A 21 3.93 -1.84 -6.29
C ALA A 21 3.06 -0.68 -5.79
N ILE A 22 3.37 -0.16 -4.60
CA ILE A 22 2.69 1.01 -4.03
C ILE A 22 2.95 2.26 -4.88
N ALA A 23 4.18 2.51 -5.32
CA ALA A 23 4.53 3.65 -6.15
C ALA A 23 3.78 3.62 -7.49
N LEU A 24 3.64 2.44 -8.11
CA LEU A 24 2.84 2.28 -9.32
C LEU A 24 1.37 2.61 -9.08
N TYR A 25 0.80 2.15 -7.96
CA TYR A 25 -0.55 2.51 -7.55
C TYR A 25 -0.71 4.02 -7.33
N LEU A 26 0.22 4.65 -6.60
CA LEU A 26 0.19 6.09 -6.34
C LEU A 26 0.31 6.91 -7.63
N LEU A 27 1.10 6.44 -8.60
CA LEU A 27 1.16 7.04 -9.91
C LEU A 27 -0.21 7.03 -10.60
N LEU A 28 -0.95 5.92 -10.54
CA LEU A 28 -2.32 5.84 -11.06
C LEU A 28 -3.26 6.79 -10.33
N VAL A 29 -3.15 6.91 -8.99
CA VAL A 29 -3.93 7.86 -8.20
C VAL A 29 -3.65 9.30 -8.63
N VAL A 30 -2.38 9.66 -8.86
CA VAL A 30 -1.98 11.00 -9.34
C VAL A 30 -2.56 11.27 -10.72
N ILE A 31 -2.40 10.34 -11.67
CA ILE A 31 -2.94 10.47 -13.04
C ILE A 31 -4.46 10.63 -13.00
N GLY A 32 -5.15 9.80 -12.20
CA GLY A 32 -6.60 9.87 -12.01
C GLY A 32 -7.03 11.20 -11.38
N GLY A 33 -6.30 11.69 -10.38
CA GLY A 33 -6.56 12.98 -9.75
C GLY A 33 -6.42 14.15 -10.73
N ILE A 34 -5.39 14.14 -11.58
CA ILE A 34 -5.21 15.14 -12.64
C ILE A 34 -6.39 15.07 -13.63
N ALA A 35 -6.75 13.87 -14.09
CA ALA A 35 -7.85 13.67 -15.03
C ALA A 35 -9.21 14.14 -14.46
N VAL A 36 -9.50 13.85 -13.19
CA VAL A 36 -10.70 14.33 -12.51
C VAL A 36 -10.69 15.85 -12.39
N ARG A 37 -9.55 16.44 -12.03
CA ARG A 37 -9.42 17.90 -11.93
C ARG A 37 -9.65 18.60 -13.27
N THR A 38 -9.16 18.04 -14.38
CA THR A 38 -9.30 18.63 -15.71
C THR A 38 -10.66 18.35 -16.35
N GLY A 39 -11.20 17.14 -16.19
CA GLY A 39 -12.46 16.72 -16.83
C GLY A 39 -13.72 17.01 -16.03
N PHE A 40 -13.60 17.08 -14.69
CA PHE A 40 -14.73 17.20 -13.77
C PHE A 40 -14.43 18.19 -12.63
N PRO A 41 -14.28 19.49 -12.92
CA PRO A 41 -13.88 20.49 -11.93
C PRO A 41 -14.84 20.58 -10.74
N ALA A 42 -16.15 20.38 -10.94
CA ALA A 42 -17.14 20.34 -9.86
C ALA A 42 -16.91 19.16 -8.89
N LEU A 43 -16.57 17.98 -9.42
CA LEU A 43 -16.22 16.82 -8.61
C LEU A 43 -14.91 17.05 -7.84
N SER A 44 -13.92 17.65 -8.50
CA SER A 44 -12.66 18.03 -7.83
C SER A 44 -12.89 19.00 -6.68
N GLN A 45 -13.80 19.97 -6.83
CA GLN A 45 -14.15 20.90 -5.74
C GLN A 45 -14.88 20.18 -4.60
N MET A 46 -15.76 19.22 -4.90
CA MET A 46 -16.43 18.43 -3.86
C MET A 46 -15.43 17.58 -3.05
N VAL A 47 -14.46 16.96 -3.72
CA VAL A 47 -13.52 16.01 -3.09
C VAL A 47 -12.33 16.72 -2.44
N PHE A 48 -11.87 17.85 -2.99
CA PHE A 48 -10.65 18.53 -2.54
C PHE A 48 -10.87 20.00 -2.12
N GLY A 49 -12.10 20.51 -2.13
CA GLY A 49 -12.41 21.93 -1.87
C GLY A 49 -12.39 22.34 -0.39
N SER A 50 -12.22 21.38 0.54
CA SER A 50 -12.03 21.69 1.96
C SER A 50 -10.91 20.84 2.57
N PRO A 51 -10.27 21.29 3.65
CA PRO A 51 -9.23 20.52 4.33
C PRO A 51 -9.72 19.13 4.79
N VAL A 52 -10.94 19.04 5.31
CA VAL A 52 -11.53 17.77 5.78
C VAL A 52 -11.79 16.83 4.61
N ALA A 53 -12.35 17.33 3.50
CA ALA A 53 -12.59 16.52 2.30
C ALA A 53 -11.26 16.01 1.71
N GLY A 54 -10.24 16.87 1.60
CA GLY A 54 -8.92 16.50 1.11
C GLY A 54 -8.24 15.43 1.97
N GLN A 55 -8.32 15.53 3.31
CA GLN A 55 -7.78 14.51 4.21
C GLN A 55 -8.56 13.19 4.10
N THR A 56 -9.89 13.26 3.99
CA THR A 56 -10.73 12.08 3.76
C THR A 56 -10.37 11.38 2.45
N ALA A 57 -10.18 12.14 1.38
CA ALA A 57 -9.75 11.62 0.09
C ALA A 57 -8.35 10.99 0.18
N GLY A 58 -7.40 11.65 0.85
CA GLY A 58 -6.07 11.09 1.10
C GLY A 58 -6.11 9.77 1.87
N PHE A 59 -6.92 9.70 2.93
CA PHE A 59 -7.10 8.45 3.66
C PHE A 59 -7.67 7.33 2.79
N LEU A 60 -8.77 7.61 2.06
CA LEU A 60 -9.47 6.61 1.26
C LEU A 60 -8.69 6.14 0.03
N LEU A 61 -7.89 7.01 -0.58
CA LEU A 61 -7.14 6.72 -1.80
C LEU A 61 -5.69 6.30 -1.56
N ILE A 62 -5.12 6.59 -0.39
CA ILE A 62 -3.70 6.32 -0.11
C ILE A 62 -3.58 5.41 1.10
N THR A 63 -3.95 5.90 2.28
CA THR A 63 -3.69 5.19 3.54
C THR A 63 -4.42 3.86 3.61
N LEU A 64 -5.71 3.85 3.34
CA LEU A 64 -6.54 2.66 3.44
C LEU A 64 -6.14 1.60 2.41
N PRO A 65 -6.00 1.88 1.10
CA PRO A 65 -5.59 0.89 0.11
C PRO A 65 -4.18 0.33 0.37
N VAL A 66 -3.22 1.16 0.76
CA VAL A 66 -1.86 0.70 1.10
C VAL A 66 -1.90 -0.19 2.34
N THR A 67 -2.66 0.18 3.37
CA THR A 67 -2.81 -0.66 4.57
C THR A 67 -3.48 -2.00 4.23
N LEU A 68 -4.53 -1.97 3.41
CA LEU A 68 -5.22 -3.18 2.95
C LEU A 68 -4.31 -4.07 2.10
N TYR A 69 -3.43 -3.50 1.26
CA TYR A 69 -2.43 -4.27 0.52
C TYR A 69 -1.58 -5.12 1.48
N PHE A 70 -1.02 -4.53 2.53
CA PHE A 70 -0.25 -5.29 3.52
C PHE A 70 -1.13 -6.29 4.27
N ALA A 71 -2.25 -5.85 4.83
CA ALA A 71 -3.11 -6.68 5.66
C ALA A 71 -3.66 -7.89 4.92
N LEU A 72 -4.14 -7.71 3.69
CA LEU A 72 -4.72 -8.79 2.88
C LEU A 72 -3.65 -9.76 2.40
N LEU A 73 -2.50 -9.29 1.90
CA LEU A 73 -1.44 -10.20 1.44
C LEU A 73 -0.83 -11.00 2.59
N GLU A 74 -0.61 -10.37 3.74
CA GLU A 74 -0.05 -11.04 4.91
C GLU A 74 -1.04 -11.99 5.58
N SER A 75 -2.34 -11.72 5.51
CA SER A 75 -3.38 -12.63 6.03
C SER A 75 -3.84 -13.68 5.01
N SER A 76 -3.38 -13.60 3.75
CA SER A 76 -3.72 -14.56 2.71
C SER A 76 -2.95 -15.89 2.89
N PRO A 77 -3.28 -16.95 2.12
CA PRO A 77 -2.50 -18.19 2.09
C PRO A 77 -1.02 -17.99 1.70
N TRP A 78 -0.66 -16.84 1.11
CA TRP A 78 0.74 -16.53 0.81
C TRP A 78 1.52 -16.15 2.06
N GLN A 79 0.82 -15.65 3.10
CA GLN A 79 1.38 -15.22 4.37
C GLN A 79 2.57 -14.26 4.19
N ALA A 80 2.56 -13.45 3.14
CA ALA A 80 3.65 -12.57 2.77
C ALA A 80 3.23 -11.59 1.67
N THR A 81 3.74 -10.36 1.75
CA THR A 81 3.69 -9.40 0.65
C THR A 81 4.60 -9.80 -0.51
N LEU A 82 4.50 -9.11 -1.66
CA LEU A 82 5.32 -9.41 -2.84
C LEU A 82 6.81 -9.33 -2.53
N GLY A 83 7.22 -8.30 -1.80
CA GLY A 83 8.59 -8.07 -1.35
C GLY A 83 9.06 -9.12 -0.35
N LYS A 84 8.22 -9.47 0.63
CA LYS A 84 8.53 -10.56 1.57
C LYS A 84 8.70 -11.90 0.84
N ARG A 85 7.82 -12.22 -0.13
CA ARG A 85 7.94 -13.43 -0.97
C ARG A 85 9.22 -13.45 -1.78
N ARG A 86 9.64 -12.33 -2.38
CA ARG A 86 10.92 -12.24 -3.11
C ARG A 86 12.13 -12.49 -2.23
N GLN A 87 12.03 -12.21 -0.93
CA GLN A 87 13.07 -12.49 0.07
C GLN A 87 12.89 -13.85 0.77
N HIS A 88 11.99 -14.71 0.28
CA HIS A 88 11.63 -15.99 0.91
C HIS A 88 11.19 -15.85 2.38
N LEU A 89 10.59 -14.70 2.73
CA LEU A 89 10.04 -14.43 4.05
C LEU A 89 8.57 -14.83 4.13
N LYS A 90 8.15 -15.17 5.34
CA LYS A 90 6.79 -15.54 5.69
C LYS A 90 6.40 -14.90 7.03
N VAL A 91 5.18 -14.40 7.11
CA VAL A 91 4.52 -13.96 8.33
C VAL A 91 3.92 -15.19 9.00
N VAL A 92 4.25 -15.36 10.28
CA VAL A 92 3.83 -16.50 11.11
C VAL A 92 3.14 -15.95 12.35
N ASP A 93 2.20 -16.71 12.88
CA ASP A 93 1.60 -16.41 14.17
C ASP A 93 2.44 -17.02 15.31
N MET A 94 1.91 -16.95 16.54
CA MET A 94 2.61 -17.47 17.72
C MET A 94 2.76 -19.01 17.70
N THR A 95 1.95 -19.69 16.89
CA THR A 95 1.91 -21.15 16.79
C THR A 95 2.59 -21.69 15.53
N GLY A 96 2.72 -20.90 14.47
CA GLY A 96 2.81 -21.52 13.15
C GLY A 96 3.00 -20.60 11.97
#